data_AF-A0A842UEW3-F1
#
_entry.id   AF-A0A842UEW3-F1
#
_cell.length_a   1.000
_cell.length_b   1.000
_cell.length_c   1.000
_cell.angle_alpha   90.00
_cell.angle_beta   90.00
_cell.angle_gamma   90.00
#
_symmetry.space_group_name_H-M   'P 1'
#
loop_
_entity.id
_entity.type
_entity.pdbx_description
1 polymer ?
#
loop_
_entity_poly.entity_id
_entity_poly.type
_entity_poly.pdbx_seq_one_letter_code
_entity_poly.pdbx_strand_id
1 'polypeptide(L)'
;MKYVIVLADGMSDRPLDSLGGKTPLEVAETPNMDLIARKGRCGLLQTLYPGLPHDSGVANMTILGYDARSEYPGRAPLEAGNLGVDLGPADVAFRCNLVSVEDDKIVDFTSDHITTEEARILVDELSAHLGVEGVEFYCGVSYRHIMILREKYSSEVECNPPHDIIGAPMWGKLPKSPG
;
A
#
# COMPACT_ATOMS: atom_id res chain seq x y z
N MET A 1 -19.67 -25.20 -10.35
CA MET A 1 -20.34 -24.07 -9.67
C MET A 1 -19.45 -22.85 -9.83
N LYS A 2 -20.00 -21.65 -10.03
CA LYS A 2 -19.22 -20.39 -10.15
C LYS A 2 -19.47 -19.56 -8.90
N TYR A 3 -18.45 -18.84 -8.44
CA TYR A 3 -18.52 -17.96 -7.27
C TYR A 3 -18.18 -16.53 -7.68
N VAL A 4 -18.81 -15.57 -7.01
CA VAL A 4 -18.51 -14.13 -7.14
C VAL A 4 -18.30 -13.60 -5.72
N ILE A 5 -17.16 -12.96 -5.50
CA ILE A 5 -16.85 -12.24 -4.26
C ILE A 5 -16.89 -10.76 -4.59
N VAL A 6 -17.72 -10.00 -3.88
CA VAL A 6 -17.82 -8.54 -4.01
C VAL A 6 -17.32 -7.92 -2.72
N LEU A 7 -16.23 -7.16 -2.81
CA LEU A 7 -15.68 -6.40 -1.70
C LEU A 7 -15.94 -4.91 -1.94
N ALA A 8 -16.66 -4.27 -1.03
CA ALA A 8 -16.87 -2.83 -1.05
C ALA A 8 -15.81 -2.17 -0.15
N ASP A 9 -14.76 -1.62 -0.77
CA ASP A 9 -13.63 -1.02 -0.05
C ASP A 9 -14.09 0.17 0.82
N GLY A 10 -13.59 0.22 2.05
CA GLY A 10 -13.96 1.27 3.02
C GLY A 10 -15.44 1.33 3.43
N MET A 11 -16.25 0.31 3.13
CA MET A 11 -17.71 0.37 3.37
C MET A 11 -18.09 0.38 4.86
N SER A 12 -17.27 -0.20 5.73
CA SER A 12 -17.51 -0.19 7.17
C SER A 12 -17.24 1.20 7.74
N ASP A 13 -18.17 1.72 8.52
CA ASP A 13 -18.04 3.02 9.18
C ASP A 13 -18.61 2.97 10.61
N ARG A 14 -18.43 4.06 11.35
CA ARG A 14 -19.03 4.28 12.65
C ARG A 14 -20.34 5.05 12.53
N PRO A 15 -21.24 4.94 13.52
CA PRO A 15 -22.37 5.84 13.65
C PRO A 15 -21.93 7.31 13.64
N LEU A 16 -22.63 8.14 12.86
CA LEU A 16 -22.36 9.57 12.75
C LEU A 16 -23.53 10.39 13.30
N ASP A 17 -23.24 11.42 14.10
CA ASP A 17 -24.25 12.32 14.66
C ASP A 17 -25.05 13.04 13.57
N SER A 18 -24.38 13.42 12.47
CA SER A 18 -25.01 14.03 11.29
C SER A 18 -26.01 13.12 10.57
N LEU A 19 -25.95 11.81 10.83
CA LEU A 19 -26.86 10.79 10.30
C LEU A 19 -27.85 10.29 11.37
N GLY A 20 -27.98 11.01 12.49
CA GLY A 20 -28.86 10.63 13.60
C GLY A 20 -28.38 9.36 14.33
N GLY A 21 -27.07 9.18 14.46
CA GLY A 21 -26.47 8.02 15.12
C GLY A 21 -26.50 6.74 14.29
N LYS A 22 -26.52 6.86 12.96
CA LYS A 22 -26.45 5.75 11.99
C LYS A 22 -25.16 5.81 11.19
N THR A 23 -24.76 4.67 10.62
CA THR A 23 -23.67 4.58 9.64
C THR A 23 -24.13 5.06 8.26
N PRO A 24 -23.23 5.46 7.36
CA PRO A 24 -23.56 5.75 5.96
C PRO A 24 -24.28 4.59 5.25
N LEU A 25 -23.90 3.34 5.56
CA LEU A 25 -24.54 2.17 4.95
C LEU A 25 -26.00 1.99 5.40
N GLU A 26 -26.31 2.28 6.67
CA GLU A 26 -27.68 2.17 7.20
C GLU A 26 -28.63 3.25 6.66
N VAL A 27 -28.11 4.41 6.25
CA VAL A 27 -28.94 5.47 5.66
C VAL A 27 -29.02 5.39 4.13
N ALA A 28 -28.10 4.67 3.49
CA ALA A 28 -28.07 4.53 2.04
C ALA A 28 -29.22 3.64 1.53
N GLU A 29 -29.83 4.04 0.41
CA GLU A 29 -30.81 3.21 -0.28
C GLU A 29 -30.10 2.05 -1.01
N THR A 30 -30.10 0.87 -0.39
CA THR A 30 -29.37 -0.31 -0.90
C THR A 30 -30.29 -1.52 -1.18
N PRO A 31 -31.37 -1.36 -1.98
CA PRO A 31 -32.41 -2.40 -2.15
C PRO A 31 -31.88 -3.75 -2.65
N ASN A 32 -30.81 -3.74 -3.45
CA ASN A 32 -30.18 -4.97 -3.96
C ASN A 32 -29.36 -5.69 -2.89
N MET A 33 -28.62 -4.96 -2.04
CA MET A 33 -27.90 -5.56 -0.92
C MET A 33 -28.87 -6.07 0.14
N ASP A 34 -29.92 -5.31 0.44
CA ASP A 34 -31.01 -5.73 1.31
C ASP A 34 -31.66 -7.03 0.83
N LEU A 35 -31.89 -7.16 -0.48
CA LEU A 35 -32.45 -8.37 -1.07
C LEU A 35 -31.50 -9.57 -0.88
N ILE A 36 -30.20 -9.38 -1.09
CA ILE A 36 -29.18 -10.41 -0.87
C ILE A 36 -29.12 -10.80 0.61
N ALA A 37 -29.14 -9.84 1.53
CA ALA A 37 -29.13 -10.06 2.97
C ALA A 37 -30.35 -10.86 3.44
N ARG A 38 -31.56 -10.49 2.97
CA ARG A 38 -32.82 -11.17 3.32
C ARG A 38 -32.94 -12.59 2.75
N LYS A 39 -32.40 -12.83 1.55
CA LYS A 39 -32.46 -14.15 0.87
C LYS A 39 -31.25 -15.04 1.14
N GLY A 40 -30.20 -14.49 1.75
CA GLY A 40 -28.93 -15.14 1.98
C GLY A 40 -28.66 -15.40 3.46
N ARG A 41 -27.38 -15.32 3.83
CA ARG A 41 -26.91 -15.40 5.20
C ARG A 41 -26.03 -14.19 5.49
N CYS A 42 -26.23 -13.59 6.66
CA CYS A 42 -25.45 -12.45 7.11
C CYS A 42 -24.55 -12.87 8.27
N GLY A 43 -23.45 -12.14 8.46
CA GLY A 43 -22.49 -12.34 9.53
C GLY A 43 -21.47 -11.21 9.53
N LEU A 44 -20.58 -11.24 10.53
CA LEU A 44 -19.43 -10.36 10.59
C LEU A 44 -18.20 -11.09 10.04
N LEU A 45 -17.37 -10.36 9.29
CA LEU A 45 -16.11 -10.86 8.76
C LEU A 45 -14.97 -10.02 9.34
N GLN A 46 -14.01 -10.69 9.97
CA GLN A 46 -12.75 -10.07 10.37
C GLN A 46 -11.71 -10.32 9.27
N THR A 47 -11.24 -9.25 8.64
CA THR A 47 -10.24 -9.30 7.56
C THR A 47 -8.87 -8.78 7.98
N LEU A 48 -8.78 -8.16 9.15
CA LEU A 48 -7.56 -7.61 9.72
C LEU A 48 -7.27 -8.26 11.07
N TYR A 49 -5.99 -8.53 11.33
CA TYR A 49 -5.54 -9.18 12.55
C TYR A 49 -4.66 -8.24 13.38
N PRO A 50 -4.73 -8.29 14.73
CA PRO A 50 -3.79 -7.55 15.57
C PRO A 50 -2.34 -7.87 15.21
N GLY A 51 -1.49 -6.84 15.19
CA GLY A 51 -0.07 -6.98 14.84
C GLY A 51 0.24 -6.95 13.34
N LEU A 52 -0.78 -6.96 12.47
CA LEU A 52 -0.62 -6.69 11.04
C LEU A 52 -1.02 -5.24 10.72
N PRO A 53 -0.45 -4.64 9.67
CA PRO A 53 -0.88 -3.32 9.22
C PRO A 53 -2.34 -3.35 8.76
N HIS A 54 -3.06 -2.25 8.98
CA HIS A 54 -4.40 -2.03 8.44
C HIS A 54 -4.32 -1.69 6.94
N ASP A 55 -3.92 -2.67 6.14
CA ASP A 55 -3.67 -2.53 4.70
C ASP A 55 -4.60 -3.43 3.88
N SER A 56 -5.01 -2.94 2.70
CA SER A 56 -5.87 -3.68 1.78
C SER A 56 -5.26 -5.03 1.34
N GLY A 57 -3.94 -5.17 1.31
CA GLY A 57 -3.24 -6.42 1.03
C GLY A 57 -3.58 -7.50 2.06
N VAL A 58 -3.50 -7.18 3.35
CA VAL A 58 -3.87 -8.09 4.45
C VAL A 58 -5.34 -8.52 4.33
N ALA A 59 -6.22 -7.55 4.09
CA ALA A 59 -7.65 -7.80 3.98
C ALA A 59 -7.98 -8.71 2.78
N ASN A 60 -7.43 -8.43 1.61
CA ASN A 60 -7.67 -9.21 0.40
C ASN A 60 -7.08 -10.62 0.50
N MET A 61 -5.88 -10.78 1.07
CA MET A 61 -5.30 -12.11 1.31
C MET A 61 -6.21 -12.97 2.19
N THR A 62 -6.73 -12.39 3.27
CA THR A 62 -7.67 -13.07 4.19
C THR A 62 -8.95 -13.48 3.48
N ILE A 63 -9.53 -12.59 2.65
CA ILE A 63 -10.75 -12.87 1.87
C ILE A 63 -10.53 -13.99 0.85
N LEU A 64 -9.34 -14.06 0.25
CA LEU A 64 -8.96 -15.10 -0.71
C LEU A 64 -8.61 -16.44 -0.03
N GLY A 65 -8.58 -16.50 1.30
CA GLY A 65 -8.37 -17.72 2.08
C GLY A 65 -6.93 -17.99 2.50
N TYR A 66 -6.02 -17.02 2.33
CA TYR A 66 -4.65 -17.11 2.84
C TYR A 66 -4.60 -16.71 4.32
N ASP A 67 -3.70 -17.31 5.09
CA ASP A 67 -3.42 -16.85 6.45
C ASP A 67 -2.44 -15.67 6.40
N ALA A 68 -2.96 -14.45 6.39
CA ALA A 68 -2.14 -13.24 6.35
C ALA A 68 -1.15 -13.12 7.54
N ARG A 69 -1.34 -13.86 8.63
CA ARG A 69 -0.41 -13.83 9.78
C ARG A 69 0.90 -14.56 9.50
N SER A 70 0.89 -15.57 8.63
CA SER A 70 2.09 -16.30 8.20
C SER A 70 2.56 -15.91 6.81
N GLU A 71 1.63 -15.52 5.93
CA GLU A 71 1.92 -15.37 4.50
C GLU A 71 2.04 -13.92 4.03
N TYR A 72 1.70 -12.91 4.85
CA TYR A 72 1.70 -11.52 4.37
C TYR A 72 3.13 -11.04 4.10
N PRO A 73 3.51 -10.81 2.82
CA PRO A 73 4.89 -10.49 2.48
C PRO A 73 5.20 -9.01 2.70
N GLY A 74 4.19 -8.19 3.03
CA GLY A 74 4.28 -6.74 3.01
C GLY A 74 3.72 -6.13 1.72
N ARG A 75 3.50 -4.82 1.75
CA ARG A 75 2.87 -4.10 0.63
C ARG A 75 3.75 -4.03 -0.61
N ALA A 76 5.05 -3.75 -0.42
CA ALA A 76 5.97 -3.59 -1.53
C ALA A 76 6.15 -4.88 -2.36
N PRO A 77 6.25 -6.09 -1.77
CA PRO A 77 6.24 -7.33 -2.54
C PRO A 77 4.95 -7.55 -3.36
N LEU A 78 3.78 -7.22 -2.81
CA LEU A 78 2.52 -7.31 -3.56
C LEU A 78 2.50 -6.34 -4.75
N GLU A 79 2.98 -5.11 -4.56
CA GLU A 79 3.08 -4.13 -5.64
C GLU A 79 4.13 -4.51 -6.69
N ALA A 80 5.25 -5.13 -6.29
CA ALA A 80 6.26 -5.67 -7.21
C ALA A 80 5.68 -6.78 -8.09
N GLY A 81 4.91 -7.71 -7.51
CA GLY A 81 4.20 -8.75 -8.27
C GLY A 81 3.20 -8.18 -9.30
N ASN A 82 2.54 -7.07 -8.99
CA ASN A 82 1.67 -6.37 -9.94
C ASN A 82 2.42 -5.75 -11.12
N LEU A 83 3.71 -5.41 -10.94
CA LEU A 83 4.61 -4.97 -12.01
C LEU A 83 5.23 -6.14 -12.78
N GLY A 84 4.92 -7.39 -12.42
CA GLY A 84 5.51 -8.59 -13.02
C GLY A 84 6.96 -8.83 -12.58
N VAL A 85 7.35 -8.31 -11.41
CA VAL A 85 8.70 -8.50 -10.89
C VAL A 85 8.72 -9.67 -9.91
N ASP A 86 9.53 -10.67 -10.24
CA ASP A 86 9.72 -11.85 -9.39
C ASP A 86 10.68 -11.54 -8.23
N LEU A 87 10.29 -11.97 -7.03
CA LEU A 87 11.06 -11.83 -5.80
C LEU A 87 11.52 -13.20 -5.31
N GLY A 88 12.82 -13.33 -5.04
CA GLY A 88 13.39 -14.43 -4.30
C GLY A 88 13.09 -14.33 -2.79
N PRO A 89 13.28 -15.41 -2.04
CA PRO A 89 12.96 -15.48 -0.60
C PRO A 89 13.83 -14.55 0.26
N ALA A 90 14.97 -14.09 -0.24
CA ALA A 90 15.87 -13.16 0.46
C ALA A 90 15.88 -11.75 -0.17
N ASP A 91 15.02 -11.50 -1.17
CA ASP A 91 14.91 -10.17 -1.76
C ASP A 91 14.05 -9.26 -0.87
N VAL A 92 14.43 -7.98 -0.83
CA VAL A 92 13.73 -6.96 -0.06
C VAL A 92 13.12 -5.95 -1.03
N ALA A 93 11.80 -5.83 -1.02
CA ALA A 93 11.11 -4.81 -1.79
C ALA A 93 10.77 -3.60 -0.89
N PHE A 94 11.12 -2.42 -1.36
CA PHE A 94 10.69 -1.14 -0.79
C PHE A 94 9.73 -0.45 -1.73
N ARG A 95 8.68 0.13 -1.15
CA ARG A 95 7.86 1.11 -1.85
C ARG A 95 8.50 2.48 -1.67
N CYS A 96 8.81 3.14 -2.76
CA CYS A 96 9.43 4.45 -2.81
C CYS A 96 8.44 5.47 -3.37
N ASN A 97 8.49 6.70 -2.86
CA ASN A 97 7.76 7.81 -3.46
C ASN A 97 8.72 8.82 -4.07
N LEU A 98 8.34 9.41 -5.21
CA LEU A 98 8.84 10.73 -5.59
C LEU A 98 8.14 11.78 -4.72
N VAL A 99 8.93 12.70 -4.16
CA VAL A 99 8.46 13.75 -3.26
C VAL A 99 9.00 15.10 -3.70
N SER A 100 8.28 16.18 -3.41
CA SER A 100 8.76 17.55 -3.62
C SER A 100 9.39 18.07 -2.33
N VAL A 101 10.55 18.73 -2.48
CA VAL A 101 11.33 19.28 -1.38
C VAL A 101 11.62 20.76 -1.63
N GLU A 102 11.31 21.60 -0.65
CA GLU A 102 11.62 23.04 -0.65
C GLU A 102 12.29 23.41 0.68
N ASP A 103 13.36 24.20 0.65
CA ASP A 103 14.13 24.60 1.85
C ASP A 103 14.44 23.41 2.79
N ASP A 104 14.94 22.32 2.21
CA ASP A 104 15.24 21.05 2.88
C ASP A 104 14.05 20.32 3.54
N LYS A 105 12.80 20.76 3.29
CA LYS A 105 11.59 20.16 3.85
C LYS A 105 10.76 19.47 2.79
N ILE A 106 10.18 18.33 3.15
CA ILE A 106 9.21 17.64 2.29
C ILE A 106 7.93 18.46 2.28
N VAL A 107 7.57 19.03 1.13
CA VAL A 107 6.35 19.85 0.98
C VAL A 107 5.19 19.06 0.38
N ASP A 108 5.48 18.01 -0.38
CA ASP A 108 4.47 17.14 -0.98
C ASP A 108 5.00 15.73 -1.17
N PHE A 109 4.23 14.73 -0.70
CA PHE A 109 4.57 13.31 -0.81
C PHE A 109 4.14 12.67 -2.15
N THR A 110 3.47 13.44 -3.01
CA THR A 110 2.94 13.03 -4.31
C THR A 110 3.56 13.76 -5.50
N SER A 111 4.41 14.76 -5.26
CA SER A 111 5.01 15.63 -6.28
C SER A 111 3.98 16.22 -7.25
N ASP A 112 2.97 16.89 -6.72
CA ASP A 112 1.81 17.44 -7.43
C ASP A 112 1.11 16.39 -8.31
N HIS A 113 0.95 15.18 -7.75
CA HIS A 113 0.45 14.02 -8.49
C HIS A 113 1.17 13.79 -9.83
N ILE A 114 2.50 13.88 -9.83
CA ILE A 114 3.35 13.67 -11.01
C ILE A 114 2.85 12.53 -11.90
N THR A 115 2.82 12.77 -13.21
CA THR A 115 2.33 11.77 -14.15
C THR A 115 3.28 10.56 -14.18
N THR A 116 2.75 9.38 -14.49
CA THR A 116 3.59 8.18 -14.63
C THR A 116 4.63 8.34 -15.74
N GLU A 117 4.37 9.16 -16.77
CA GLU A 117 5.29 9.40 -17.88
C GLU A 117 6.50 10.23 -17.43
N GLU A 118 6.26 11.32 -16.68
CA GLU A 118 7.34 12.14 -16.12
C GLU A 118 8.11 11.39 -15.03
N ALA A 119 7.40 10.68 -14.16
CA ALA A 119 8.02 9.88 -13.11
C ALA A 119 8.95 8.80 -13.67
N ARG A 120 8.60 8.20 -14.82
CA ARG A 120 9.45 7.20 -15.48
C ARG A 120 10.81 7.78 -15.87
N ILE A 121 10.87 9.00 -16.39
CA ILE A 121 12.13 9.66 -16.73
C ILE A 121 13.04 9.74 -15.50
N LEU A 122 12.48 10.12 -14.35
CA LEU A 122 13.23 10.26 -13.10
C LEU A 122 13.67 8.90 -12.54
N VAL A 123 12.80 7.89 -12.59
CA VAL A 123 13.12 6.55 -12.09
C VAL A 123 14.15 5.85 -12.97
N ASP A 124 14.06 6.01 -14.29
CA ASP A 124 15.04 5.45 -15.23
C ASP A 124 16.41 6.11 -15.02
N GLU A 125 16.45 7.42 -14.79
CA GLU A 125 17.68 8.15 -14.47
C GLU A 125 18.29 7.69 -13.12
N LEU A 126 17.45 7.51 -12.09
CA LEU A 126 17.87 6.93 -10.81
C LEU A 126 18.43 5.53 -11.02
N SER A 127 17.76 4.70 -11.82
CA SER A 127 18.22 3.34 -12.12
C SER A 127 19.55 3.35 -12.88
N ALA A 128 19.76 4.29 -13.80
CA ALA A 128 21.01 4.38 -14.56
C ALA A 128 22.21 4.79 -13.69
N HIS A 129 21.98 5.61 -12.66
CA HIS A 129 23.06 6.18 -11.82
C HIS A 129 23.28 5.46 -10.49
N LEU A 130 22.21 4.93 -9.90
CA LEU A 130 22.21 4.27 -8.60
C LEU A 130 21.95 2.77 -8.69
N GLY A 131 21.50 2.28 -9.86
CA GLY A 131 21.39 0.86 -10.13
C GLY A 131 22.76 0.23 -10.16
N VAL A 132 23.02 -0.61 -9.17
CA VAL A 132 24.23 -1.43 -9.06
C VAL A 132 23.81 -2.88 -8.90
N GLU A 133 24.76 -3.81 -8.93
CA GLU A 133 24.45 -5.24 -8.76
C GLU A 133 23.60 -5.47 -7.49
N GLY A 134 22.37 -5.94 -7.69
CA GLY A 134 21.41 -6.23 -6.63
C GLY A 134 20.61 -5.03 -6.12
N VAL A 135 20.69 -3.84 -6.74
CA VAL A 135 19.84 -2.68 -6.46
C VAL A 135 19.10 -2.29 -7.73
N GLU A 136 17.79 -2.45 -7.72
CA GLU A 136 16.95 -2.28 -8.90
C GLU A 136 15.81 -1.31 -8.61
N PHE A 137 15.47 -0.46 -9.58
CA PHE A 137 14.36 0.49 -9.47
C PHE A 137 13.33 0.21 -10.57
N TYR A 138 12.06 0.22 -10.19
CA TYR A 138 10.94 -0.07 -11.07
C TYR A 138 9.90 1.04 -11.00
N CYS A 139 9.61 1.64 -12.17
CA CYS A 139 8.57 2.66 -12.27
C CYS A 139 7.18 2.04 -12.06
N GLY A 140 6.57 2.32 -10.92
CA GLY A 140 5.15 2.07 -10.67
C GLY A 140 4.24 3.15 -11.27
N VAL A 141 3.25 3.61 -10.50
CA VAL A 141 2.17 4.51 -10.96
C VAL A 141 2.24 5.86 -10.26
N SER A 142 2.25 6.93 -11.05
CA SER A 142 2.40 8.30 -10.58
C SER A 142 3.63 8.40 -9.67
N TYR A 143 3.51 8.93 -8.46
CA TYR A 143 4.59 9.08 -7.51
C TYR A 143 5.06 7.79 -6.82
N ARG A 144 4.46 6.62 -7.08
CA ARG A 144 4.71 5.37 -6.33
C ARG A 144 5.52 4.38 -7.16
N HIS A 145 6.69 3.99 -6.66
CA HIS A 145 7.65 3.14 -7.35
C HIS A 145 8.17 2.05 -6.42
N ILE A 146 8.90 1.08 -6.98
CA ILE A 146 9.48 -0.03 -6.23
C ILE A 146 10.99 0.01 -6.36
N MET A 147 11.69 -0.16 -5.24
CA MET A 147 13.10 -0.49 -5.21
C MET A 147 13.25 -1.91 -4.69
N ILE A 148 14.05 -2.74 -5.38
CA ILE A 148 14.35 -4.10 -4.95
C ILE A 148 15.83 -4.18 -4.59
N LEU A 149 16.09 -4.72 -3.41
CA LEU A 149 17.41 -5.12 -2.97
C LEU A 149 17.50 -6.64 -3.02
N ARG A 150 18.39 -7.19 -3.85
CA ARG A 150 18.59 -8.64 -4.00
C ARG A 150 19.41 -9.23 -2.86
N GLU A 151 19.13 -10.48 -2.47
CA GLU A 151 19.71 -11.39 -1.45
C GLU A 151 20.83 -10.92 -0.49
N LYS A 152 21.79 -10.10 -0.90
CA LYS A 152 22.92 -9.61 -0.08
C LYS A 152 22.58 -8.45 0.86
N TYR A 153 21.39 -7.86 0.76
CA TYR A 153 20.99 -6.69 1.54
C TYR A 153 20.05 -7.04 2.69
N SER A 154 20.16 -6.32 3.81
CA SER A 154 19.28 -6.50 4.97
C SER A 154 17.91 -5.85 4.74
N SER A 155 16.86 -6.50 5.26
CA SER A 155 15.52 -5.94 5.36
C SER A 155 15.32 -5.05 6.59
N GLU A 156 16.29 -5.01 7.51
CA GLU A 156 16.25 -4.21 8.73
C GLU A 156 16.50 -2.73 8.45
N VAL A 157 15.54 -2.10 7.77
CA VAL A 157 15.58 -0.67 7.45
C VAL A 157 14.33 0.00 8.02
N GLU A 158 14.57 0.94 8.93
CA GLU A 158 13.53 1.84 9.43
C GLU A 158 13.27 2.94 8.41
N CYS A 159 12.06 2.95 7.86
CA CYS A 159 11.62 3.93 6.87
C CYS A 159 10.49 4.79 7.45
N ASN A 160 10.43 6.05 7.00
CA ASN A 160 9.31 6.94 7.30
C ASN A 160 8.37 6.98 6.09
N PRO A 161 7.06 6.70 6.24
CA PRO A 161 6.10 6.93 5.17
C PRO A 161 6.07 8.43 4.80
N PRO A 162 6.28 8.81 3.53
CA PRO A 162 6.38 10.23 3.15
C PRO A 162 5.15 11.08 3.50
N HIS A 163 3.97 10.48 3.54
CA HIS A 163 2.73 11.17 3.92
C HIS A 163 2.63 11.51 5.42
N ASP A 164 3.43 10.84 6.27
CA ASP A 164 3.46 11.09 7.72
C ASP A 164 4.51 12.16 8.11
N ILE A 165 5.38 12.56 7.17
CA ILE A 165 6.53 13.45 7.44
C ILE A 165 6.50 14.76 6.62
N ILE A 166 5.33 15.16 6.11
CA ILE A 166 5.14 16.45 5.44
C ILE A 166 5.55 17.59 6.40
N GLY A 167 6.36 18.52 5.91
CA GLY A 167 6.93 19.66 6.64
C GLY A 167 8.20 19.34 7.43
N ALA A 168 8.60 18.07 7.56
CA ALA A 168 9.81 17.68 8.25
C ALA A 168 11.07 17.90 7.39
N PRO A 169 12.24 18.17 8.01
CA PRO A 169 13.50 18.26 7.27
C PRO A 169 13.89 16.89 6.71
N MET A 170 14.09 16.82 5.39
CA MET A 170 14.37 15.58 4.65
C MET A 170 15.57 14.82 5.22
N TRP A 171 16.69 15.53 5.46
CA TRP A 171 17.93 14.94 5.95
C TRP A 171 17.79 14.26 7.32
N GLY A 172 16.87 14.73 8.16
CA GLY A 172 16.58 14.12 9.47
C GLY A 172 15.64 12.90 9.41
N LYS A 173 15.10 12.59 8.21
CA LYS A 173 14.09 11.55 7.98
C LYS A 173 14.53 10.46 7.00
N LEU A 174 15.81 10.45 6.62
CA LEU A 174 16.39 9.40 5.80
C LEU A 174 16.19 8.01 6.43
N PRO A 175 16.06 6.94 5.61
CA PRO A 175 16.01 5.58 6.12
C PRO A 175 17.22 5.24 6.99
N LYS A 176 17.01 4.44 8.03
CA LYS A 176 18.06 4.02 8.97
C LYS A 176 18.19 2.51 8.98
N SER A 177 19.42 2.01 9.03
CA SER A 177 19.73 0.59 9.20
C SER A 177 20.69 0.43 10.39
N PRO A 178 20.65 -0.70 11.15
CA PRO A 178 21.56 -0.96 12.27
C PRO A 178 23.05 -0.99 11.93
N GLY A 179 23.44 -1.08 10.65
CA GLY A 179 24.83 -1.07 10.20
C GLY A 179 25.08 -2.02 9.04
#